data_AF-A0A523THQ4-F1
#
_entry.id   AF-A0A523THQ4-F1
#
_cell.length_a   1.000
_cell.length_b   1.000
_cell.length_c   1.000
_cell.angle_alpha   90.00
_cell.angle_beta   90.00
_cell.angle_gamma   90.00
#
_symmetry.space_group_name_H-M   'P 1'
#
loop_
_entity.id
_entity.type
_entity.pdbx_description
1 polymer ?
#
loop_
_entity_poly.entity_id
_entity_poly.type
_entity_poly.pdbx_seq_one_letter_code
_entity_poly.pdbx_strand_id
1 'polypeptide(L)'
;GFLQDQGMMYDFGTGVEELAHAAQNFGYAGSLPFHGWSLEKIKAELAAGRPVVIDLGANGSDEPGHFVTLTGISHDGGWVAYSDPLLGERVVPLDDFIGLWALQGNSGVAVAEAPPAPLSPDYAPWAALAATMMATLALAPSMLSDVKRRGIGGMLIAEAGSGGTTAGVGMDPPYAASAGMKWVKGAAVYETHTRTEIVYHEVPKKELRKVKVGTIKQKIPYTKRILVDKGHWVTDYKSERYIKGYRNKRILDGYRTKRYVKYYRTRLVRTRWGYTRRRTPVYGTKRTPVYRNLRVPIYGTRKVSNGRHWESKWEHEEYTEYKTVVKSVYEERWVTVGFERIPEEKIIEEQVLVGYHWSSVPDA
;
A
#
# COMPACT_ATOMS: atom_id res chain seq x y z
N GLY A 1 -18.09 -3.39 -13.76
CA GLY A 1 -17.65 -4.65 -13.12
C GLY A 1 -18.38 -4.75 -11.80
N PHE A 2 -18.86 -5.92 -11.39
CA PHE A 2 -19.92 -6.06 -10.37
C PHE A 2 -19.81 -5.11 -9.16
N LEU A 3 -18.64 -4.99 -8.53
CA LEU A 3 -18.42 -4.09 -7.39
C LEU A 3 -18.57 -2.59 -7.73
N GLN A 4 -18.06 -2.17 -8.88
CA GLN A 4 -18.20 -0.81 -9.41
C GLN A 4 -19.65 -0.51 -9.80
N ASP A 5 -20.36 -1.49 -10.37
CA ASP A 5 -21.74 -1.35 -10.80
C ASP A 5 -22.73 -1.28 -9.61
N GLN A 6 -22.29 -1.70 -8.42
CA GLN A 6 -23.04 -1.61 -7.15
C GLN A 6 -22.60 -0.43 -6.26
N GLY A 7 -21.68 0.43 -6.72
CA GLY A 7 -21.18 1.55 -5.92
C GLY A 7 -20.41 1.14 -4.66
N MET A 8 -19.89 -0.09 -4.63
CA MET A 8 -19.12 -0.63 -3.50
C MET A 8 -17.61 -0.42 -3.67
N MET A 9 -17.19 0.33 -4.70
CA MET A 9 -15.80 0.74 -4.85
C MET A 9 -15.57 1.99 -3.99
N TYR A 10 -14.59 1.94 -3.11
CA TYR A 10 -14.23 3.10 -2.31
C TYR A 10 -13.47 4.12 -3.19
N ASP A 11 -13.82 5.41 -3.08
CA ASP A 11 -13.14 6.48 -3.82
C ASP A 11 -11.66 6.67 -3.37
N PHE A 12 -11.32 6.19 -2.17
CA PHE A 12 -9.97 6.18 -1.62
C PHE A 12 -9.78 4.97 -0.67
N GLY A 13 -8.65 4.26 -0.80
CA GLY A 13 -8.33 3.07 0.01
C GLY A 13 -8.83 1.75 -0.60
N THR A 14 -8.91 0.71 0.23
CA THR A 14 -9.52 -0.59 -0.12
C THR A 14 -10.59 -0.92 0.91
N GLY A 15 -11.80 -1.27 0.46
CA GLY A 15 -12.89 -1.72 1.34
C GLY A 15 -12.75 -3.16 1.81
N VAL A 16 -13.49 -3.56 2.86
CA VAL A 16 -13.52 -4.97 3.30
C VAL A 16 -14.10 -5.89 2.22
N GLU A 17 -15.04 -5.39 1.42
CA GLU A 17 -15.67 -6.10 0.31
C GLU A 17 -14.70 -6.33 -0.84
N GLU A 18 -13.94 -5.29 -1.20
CA GLU A 18 -12.90 -5.37 -2.24
C GLU A 18 -11.79 -6.34 -1.80
N LEU A 19 -11.41 -6.30 -0.52
CA LEU A 19 -10.40 -7.20 0.04
C LEU A 19 -10.89 -8.65 0.07
N ALA A 20 -12.14 -8.89 0.46
CA ALA A 20 -12.74 -10.22 0.42
C ALA A 20 -12.83 -10.76 -1.02
N HIS A 21 -13.25 -9.93 -1.96
CA HIS A 21 -13.28 -10.30 -3.38
C HIS A 21 -11.87 -10.58 -3.93
N ALA A 22 -10.86 -9.80 -3.52
CA ALA A 22 -9.47 -10.10 -3.86
C ALA A 22 -9.05 -11.47 -3.31
N ALA A 23 -9.31 -11.76 -2.03
CA ALA A 23 -8.99 -13.05 -1.41
C ALA A 23 -9.66 -14.23 -2.15
N GLN A 24 -10.92 -14.09 -2.56
CA GLN A 24 -11.62 -15.07 -3.38
C GLN A 24 -10.91 -15.33 -4.71
N ASN A 25 -10.45 -14.28 -5.40
CA ASN A 25 -9.70 -14.41 -6.65
C ASN A 25 -8.31 -15.04 -6.48
N PHE A 26 -7.74 -14.97 -5.26
CA PHE A 26 -6.48 -15.63 -4.90
C PHE A 26 -6.65 -17.08 -4.41
N GLY A 27 -7.82 -17.68 -4.59
CA GLY A 27 -8.08 -19.09 -4.27
C GLY A 27 -8.77 -19.33 -2.93
N TYR A 28 -9.03 -18.27 -2.15
CA TYR A 28 -9.79 -18.35 -0.90
C TYR A 28 -11.26 -18.03 -1.13
N ALA A 29 -11.91 -18.83 -1.98
CA ALA A 29 -13.28 -18.57 -2.46
C ALA A 29 -14.35 -18.54 -1.34
N GLY A 30 -14.04 -19.04 -0.13
CA GLY A 30 -14.92 -18.92 1.04
C GLY A 30 -14.75 -17.61 1.83
N SER A 31 -13.88 -16.70 1.40
CA SER A 31 -13.62 -15.46 2.12
C SER A 31 -14.82 -14.52 2.07
N LEU A 32 -15.21 -13.94 3.21
CA LEU A 32 -16.39 -13.08 3.32
C LEU A 32 -16.07 -11.79 4.09
N PRO A 33 -16.56 -10.63 3.63
CA PRO A 33 -16.49 -9.41 4.41
C PRO A 33 -17.50 -9.47 5.57
N PHE A 34 -17.22 -8.75 6.65
CA PHE A 34 -18.16 -8.59 7.74
C PHE A 34 -18.09 -7.20 8.38
N HIS A 35 -19.18 -6.86 9.04
CA HIS A 35 -19.35 -5.69 9.90
C HIS A 35 -20.11 -6.11 11.17
N GLY A 36 -19.90 -5.39 12.28
CA GLY A 36 -20.66 -5.61 13.51
C GLY A 36 -20.41 -6.98 14.16
N TRP A 37 -19.31 -7.66 13.86
CA TRP A 37 -19.00 -8.94 14.48
C TRP A 37 -18.68 -8.79 15.96
N SER A 38 -18.95 -9.84 16.74
CA SER A 38 -18.55 -9.92 18.14
C SER A 38 -17.19 -10.59 18.28
N LEU A 39 -16.51 -10.34 19.40
CA LEU A 39 -15.25 -11.01 19.74
C LEU A 39 -15.40 -12.55 19.73
N GLU A 40 -16.55 -13.06 20.18
CA GLU A 40 -16.82 -14.50 20.19
C GLU A 40 -16.88 -15.11 18.79
N LYS A 41 -17.38 -14.36 17.79
CA LYS A 41 -17.32 -14.82 16.39
C LYS A 41 -15.89 -14.87 15.86
N ILE A 42 -15.06 -13.86 16.16
CA ILE A 42 -13.64 -13.88 15.79
C ILE A 42 -12.94 -15.09 16.43
N LYS A 43 -13.15 -15.32 17.74
CA LYS A 43 -12.57 -16.49 18.44
C LYS A 43 -12.98 -17.80 17.78
N ALA A 44 -14.22 -17.94 17.36
CA ALA A 44 -14.71 -19.14 16.67
C ALA A 44 -14.01 -19.36 15.32
N GLU A 45 -13.78 -18.30 14.54
CA GLU A 45 -13.02 -18.38 13.28
C GLU A 45 -11.56 -18.79 13.50
N LEU A 46 -10.88 -18.15 14.44
CA LEU A 46 -9.50 -18.49 14.79
C LEU A 46 -9.38 -19.93 15.30
N ALA A 47 -10.33 -20.37 16.15
CA ALA A 47 -10.37 -21.73 16.66
C ALA A 47 -10.60 -22.76 15.55
N ALA A 48 -11.29 -22.37 14.47
CA ALA A 48 -11.45 -23.18 13.27
C ALA A 48 -10.23 -23.12 12.31
N GLY A 49 -9.15 -22.44 12.71
CA GLY A 49 -7.94 -22.27 11.90
C GLY A 49 -8.10 -21.29 10.75
N ARG A 50 -9.15 -20.46 10.75
CA ARG A 50 -9.43 -19.48 9.70
C ARG A 50 -8.89 -18.12 10.11
N PRO A 51 -7.90 -17.56 9.38
CA PRO A 51 -7.36 -16.26 9.70
C PRO A 51 -8.39 -15.16 9.45
N VAL A 52 -8.34 -14.12 10.28
CA VAL A 52 -9.25 -12.98 10.20
C VAL A 52 -8.41 -11.72 9.99
N VAL A 53 -8.72 -10.97 8.93
CA VAL A 53 -8.17 -9.64 8.69
C VAL A 53 -9.14 -8.61 9.27
N ILE A 54 -8.63 -7.70 10.08
CA ILE A 54 -9.44 -6.73 10.83
C ILE A 54 -9.11 -5.33 10.34
N ASP A 55 -10.13 -4.50 10.21
CA ASP A 55 -9.98 -3.07 9.97
C ASP A 55 -9.95 -2.30 11.31
N LEU A 56 -8.85 -1.62 11.61
CA LEU A 56 -8.65 -0.86 12.86
C LEU A 56 -8.61 0.65 12.61
N GLY A 57 -9.31 1.41 13.44
CA GLY A 57 -9.30 2.88 13.42
C GLY A 57 -8.06 3.47 14.11
N ALA A 58 -6.86 3.10 13.67
CA ALA A 58 -5.61 3.50 14.30
C ALA A 58 -5.35 5.03 14.27
N ASN A 59 -5.99 5.75 13.36
CA ASN A 59 -5.78 7.19 13.14
C ASN A 59 -6.96 8.07 13.62
N GLY A 60 -8.05 7.51 14.14
CA GLY A 60 -9.26 8.22 14.55
C GLY A 60 -10.53 7.71 13.85
N SER A 61 -11.70 8.25 14.21
CA SER A 61 -13.00 7.84 13.65
C SER A 61 -13.24 8.30 12.21
N ASP A 62 -12.56 9.39 11.80
CA ASP A 62 -12.79 10.06 10.51
C ASP A 62 -11.64 9.81 9.53
N GLU A 63 -10.67 8.99 9.93
CA GLU A 63 -9.49 8.65 9.13
C GLU A 63 -9.64 7.24 8.55
N PRO A 64 -8.98 6.95 7.40
CA PRO A 64 -8.99 5.63 6.81
C PRO A 64 -8.53 4.56 7.80
N GLY A 65 -9.26 3.45 7.81
CA GLY A 65 -8.94 2.27 8.58
C GLY A 65 -7.61 1.62 8.18
N HIS A 66 -7.04 0.82 9.07
CA HIS A 66 -5.77 0.12 8.89
C HIS A 66 -5.97 -1.39 9.04
N PHE A 67 -5.68 -2.13 7.97
CA PHE A 67 -5.85 -3.58 7.95
C PHE A 67 -4.71 -4.30 8.68
N VAL A 68 -5.08 -5.19 9.60
CA VAL A 68 -4.16 -6.07 10.33
C VAL A 68 -4.63 -7.51 10.30
N THR A 69 -3.70 -8.46 10.35
CA THR A 69 -4.05 -9.89 10.39
C THR A 69 -4.05 -10.36 11.83
N LEU A 70 -5.20 -10.81 12.33
CA LEU A 70 -5.33 -11.27 13.70
C LEU A 70 -4.74 -12.68 13.83
N THR A 71 -3.78 -12.85 14.74
CA THR A 71 -3.01 -14.09 14.88
C THR A 71 -3.33 -14.84 16.18
N GLY A 72 -3.91 -14.18 17.17
CA GLY A 72 -4.36 -14.84 18.39
C GLY A 72 -5.11 -13.92 19.35
N ILE A 73 -5.93 -14.53 20.20
CA ILE A 73 -6.57 -13.89 21.35
C ILE A 73 -6.20 -14.74 22.56
N SER A 74 -5.81 -14.09 23.65
CA SER A 74 -5.45 -14.81 24.87
C SER A 74 -6.64 -15.59 25.43
N HIS A 75 -6.37 -16.73 26.06
CA HIS A 75 -7.41 -17.62 26.59
C HIS A 75 -8.28 -16.92 27.66
N ASP A 76 -7.69 -16.04 28.46
CA ASP A 76 -8.35 -15.22 29.47
C ASP A 76 -9.01 -13.94 28.89
N GLY A 77 -8.82 -13.65 27.60
CA GLY A 77 -9.30 -12.43 26.96
C GLY A 77 -8.58 -11.15 27.41
N GLY A 78 -7.43 -11.24 28.07
CA GLY A 78 -6.65 -10.06 28.47
C GLY A 78 -5.97 -9.33 27.30
N TRP A 79 -5.60 -10.03 26.22
CA TRP A 79 -4.86 -9.44 25.11
C TRP A 79 -5.17 -10.05 23.74
N VAL A 80 -4.88 -9.28 22.69
CA VAL A 80 -4.97 -9.68 21.28
C VAL A 80 -3.60 -9.54 20.63
N ALA A 81 -3.20 -10.54 19.85
CA ALA A 81 -2.04 -10.49 18.99
C ALA A 81 -2.45 -10.39 17.52
N TYR A 82 -1.77 -9.53 16.78
CA TYR A 82 -1.98 -9.34 15.35
C TYR A 82 -0.67 -8.99 14.64
N SER A 83 -0.63 -9.25 13.33
CA SER A 83 0.46 -8.86 12.45
C SER A 83 0.06 -7.58 11.71
N ASP A 84 0.79 -6.51 11.96
CA ASP A 84 0.65 -5.23 11.29
C ASP A 84 1.59 -5.17 10.07
N PRO A 85 1.10 -4.87 8.86
CA PRO A 85 1.95 -4.78 7.66
C PRO A 85 3.07 -3.75 7.75
N LEU A 86 2.90 -2.70 8.56
CA LEU A 86 3.87 -1.62 8.75
C LEU A 86 4.77 -1.85 9.96
N LEU A 87 4.21 -2.38 11.05
CA LEU A 87 4.88 -2.46 12.35
C LEU A 87 5.33 -3.87 12.75
N GLY A 88 4.95 -4.90 11.99
CA GLY A 88 5.21 -6.30 12.33
C GLY A 88 4.25 -6.81 13.42
N GLU A 89 4.70 -7.81 14.19
CA GLU A 89 3.88 -8.42 15.23
C GLU A 89 3.62 -7.46 16.40
N ARG A 90 2.36 -7.43 16.85
CA ARG A 90 1.88 -6.58 17.94
C ARG A 90 1.04 -7.39 18.91
N VAL A 91 1.14 -7.04 20.18
CA VAL A 91 0.29 -7.55 21.26
C VAL A 91 -0.26 -6.34 22.02
N VAL A 92 -1.58 -6.26 22.16
CA VAL A 92 -2.27 -5.14 22.80
C VAL A 92 -3.31 -5.63 23.79
N PRO A 93 -3.65 -4.84 24.82
CA PRO A 93 -4.81 -5.12 25.67
C PRO A 93 -6.09 -5.28 24.84
N LEU A 94 -6.97 -6.20 25.25
CA LEU A 94 -8.22 -6.45 24.52
C LEU A 94 -9.10 -5.20 24.43
N ASP A 95 -9.19 -4.43 25.50
CA ASP A 95 -10.03 -3.22 25.54
C ASP A 95 -9.58 -2.17 24.52
N ASP A 96 -8.27 -1.99 24.36
CA ASP A 96 -7.69 -1.09 23.36
C ASP A 96 -8.01 -1.57 21.95
N PHE A 97 -7.88 -2.89 21.70
CA PHE A 97 -8.24 -3.49 20.41
C PHE A 97 -9.72 -3.30 20.08
N ILE A 98 -10.62 -3.60 21.02
CA ILE A 98 -12.07 -3.44 20.82
C ILE A 98 -12.41 -1.96 20.56
N GLY A 99 -11.79 -1.03 21.28
CA GLY A 99 -11.97 0.40 21.06
C GLY A 99 -11.61 0.80 19.63
N LEU A 100 -10.44 0.38 19.13
CA LEU A 100 -9.99 0.69 17.77
C LEU A 100 -10.81 0.00 16.68
N TRP A 101 -11.23 -1.24 16.92
CA TRP A 101 -12.05 -2.00 15.97
C TRP A 101 -13.48 -1.45 15.87
N ALA A 102 -14.04 -0.97 16.99
CA ALA A 102 -15.35 -0.33 17.03
C ALA A 102 -15.41 0.97 16.23
N LEU A 103 -14.30 1.72 16.14
CA LEU A 103 -14.21 2.92 15.30
C LEU A 103 -14.44 2.61 13.81
N GLN A 104 -14.15 1.39 13.37
CA GLN A 104 -14.39 0.93 12.01
C GLN A 104 -15.63 0.04 11.91
N GLY A 105 -16.58 0.16 12.84
CA GLY A 105 -17.84 -0.60 12.80
C GLY A 105 -17.69 -2.09 13.03
N ASN A 106 -16.64 -2.52 13.74
CA ASN A 106 -16.30 -3.93 13.95
C ASN A 106 -16.20 -4.71 12.63
N SER A 107 -15.45 -4.16 11.68
CA SER A 107 -15.36 -4.65 10.30
C SER A 107 -14.09 -5.46 10.02
N GLY A 108 -14.14 -6.29 8.99
CA GLY A 108 -13.00 -7.11 8.57
C GLY A 108 -13.36 -8.13 7.50
N VAL A 109 -12.44 -9.06 7.25
CA VAL A 109 -12.58 -10.16 6.30
C VAL A 109 -12.22 -11.47 6.99
N ALA A 110 -13.15 -12.42 7.00
CA ALA A 110 -12.85 -13.79 7.38
C ALA A 110 -12.31 -14.52 6.14
N VAL A 111 -11.09 -15.05 6.22
CA VAL A 111 -10.44 -15.71 5.08
C VAL A 111 -10.66 -17.21 5.19
N ALA A 112 -11.24 -17.80 4.16
CA ALA A 112 -11.54 -19.23 4.13
C ALA A 112 -11.34 -19.81 2.73
N GLU A 113 -10.82 -21.04 2.66
CA GLU A 113 -10.94 -21.86 1.47
C GLU A 113 -12.43 -22.19 1.24
N ALA A 114 -12.88 -22.24 -0.01
CA ALA A 114 -14.26 -22.65 -0.26
C ALA A 114 -14.46 -24.11 0.21
N PRO A 115 -15.60 -24.44 0.84
CA PRO A 115 -16.01 -25.83 0.90
C PRO A 115 -16.09 -26.38 -0.54
N PRO A 116 -15.79 -27.66 -0.80
CA PRO A 116 -15.79 -28.22 -2.15
C PRO A 116 -17.13 -27.93 -2.84
N ALA A 117 -17.12 -27.03 -3.83
CA ALA A 117 -18.33 -26.45 -4.38
C ALA A 117 -18.98 -27.37 -5.44
N PRO A 118 -20.32 -27.50 -5.46
CA PRO A 118 -21.05 -27.85 -6.68
C PRO A 118 -20.99 -26.71 -7.71
N LEU A 119 -21.16 -27.06 -8.99
CA LEU A 119 -20.76 -26.34 -10.22
C LEU A 119 -21.47 -25.00 -10.56
N SER A 120 -21.85 -24.15 -9.60
CA SER A 120 -22.39 -22.80 -9.90
C SER A 120 -21.93 -21.73 -8.89
N PRO A 121 -21.65 -20.49 -9.32
CA PRO A 121 -21.36 -19.39 -8.40
C PRO A 121 -22.58 -19.11 -7.52
N ASP A 122 -22.39 -19.24 -6.20
CA ASP A 122 -23.42 -18.97 -5.20
C ASP A 122 -23.43 -17.46 -4.85
N TYR A 123 -24.48 -16.77 -5.27
CA TYR A 123 -24.71 -15.36 -4.98
C TYR A 123 -25.54 -15.14 -3.69
N ALA A 124 -25.90 -16.20 -2.95
CA ALA A 124 -26.65 -16.11 -1.71
C ALA A 124 -26.00 -15.21 -0.62
N PRO A 125 -24.66 -15.14 -0.47
CA PRO A 125 -24.04 -14.23 0.52
C PRO A 125 -24.34 -12.76 0.22
N TRP A 126 -24.38 -12.39 -1.06
CA TRP A 126 -24.64 -11.01 -1.50
C TRP A 126 -26.14 -10.66 -1.43
N ALA A 127 -27.01 -11.62 -1.72
CA ALA A 127 -28.46 -11.46 -1.53
C ALA A 127 -28.83 -11.30 -0.04
N ALA A 128 -28.15 -12.02 0.85
CA ALA A 128 -28.35 -11.89 2.29
C ALA A 128 -27.88 -10.52 2.82
N LEU A 129 -26.74 -10.01 2.33
CA LEU A 129 -26.16 -8.72 2.74
C LEU A 129 -27.02 -7.52 2.26
N ALA A 130 -27.53 -7.58 1.03
CA ALA A 130 -28.47 -6.57 0.52
C ALA A 130 -29.78 -6.55 1.33
N ALA A 131 -30.26 -7.71 1.78
CA ALA A 131 -31.46 -7.82 2.61
C ALA A 131 -31.24 -7.27 4.03
N THR A 132 -30.08 -7.49 4.65
CA THR A 132 -29.78 -6.97 5.99
C THR A 132 -29.53 -5.46 6.01
N MET A 133 -28.85 -4.88 5.02
CA MET A 133 -28.66 -3.41 4.96
C MET A 133 -29.99 -2.67 4.73
N MET A 134 -30.91 -3.25 3.95
CA MET A 134 -32.24 -2.68 3.77
C MET A 134 -33.12 -2.84 5.03
N ALA A 135 -32.89 -3.89 5.84
CA ALA A 135 -33.58 -4.07 7.11
C ALA A 135 -33.11 -3.11 8.22
N THR A 136 -31.81 -2.74 8.26
CA THR A 136 -31.29 -1.75 9.22
C THR A 136 -31.62 -0.32 8.85
N LEU A 137 -31.68 0.04 7.56
CA LEU A 137 -32.16 1.36 7.11
C LEU A 137 -33.67 1.56 7.30
N ALA A 138 -34.46 0.48 7.30
CA ALA A 138 -35.90 0.52 7.55
C ALA A 138 -36.27 0.58 9.04
N LEU A 139 -35.32 0.32 9.96
CA LEU A 139 -35.54 0.27 11.41
C LEU A 139 -34.68 1.33 12.15
N ALA A 140 -35.08 2.60 11.97
CA ALA A 140 -34.92 3.72 12.90
C ALA A 140 -33.56 4.50 12.99
N PRO A 141 -33.60 5.86 12.86
CA PRO A 141 -32.51 6.78 13.20
C PRO A 141 -32.27 7.01 14.71
N SER A 142 -32.89 6.23 15.61
CA SER A 142 -33.02 6.59 17.04
C SER A 142 -32.29 5.66 18.03
N MET A 143 -31.33 4.84 17.58
CA MET A 143 -30.58 3.89 18.42
C MET A 143 -29.20 4.40 18.89
N LEU A 144 -28.97 5.71 18.85
CA LEU A 144 -27.76 6.37 19.37
C LEU A 144 -28.13 7.36 20.49
N SER A 145 -28.53 6.84 21.64
CA SER A 145 -28.41 7.54 22.93
C SER A 145 -28.76 6.60 24.08
N ASP A 146 -27.88 6.60 25.08
CA ASP A 146 -28.00 5.92 26.37
C ASP A 146 -27.91 4.39 26.39
N VAL A 147 -26.91 3.87 27.12
CA VAL A 147 -27.09 3.49 28.55
C VAL A 147 -25.71 3.08 29.11
N LYS A 148 -25.15 3.93 29.99
CA LYS A 148 -24.13 3.52 30.96
C LYS A 148 -24.85 2.85 32.14
N ARG A 149 -24.69 1.54 32.30
CA ARG A 149 -25.11 0.81 33.52
C ARG A 149 -24.11 1.07 34.65
N ARG A 150 -24.56 1.73 35.72
CA ARG A 150 -23.89 1.73 37.04
C ARG A 150 -24.59 0.71 37.94
N GLY A 151 -23.84 -0.29 38.40
CA GLY A 151 -24.30 -1.23 39.42
C GLY A 151 -24.26 -0.59 40.81
N ILE A 152 -25.35 -0.73 41.56
CA ILE A 152 -25.46 -0.32 42.97
C ILE A 152 -25.17 -1.57 43.81
N GLY A 153 -24.03 -1.58 44.50
CA GLY A 153 -23.68 -2.60 45.49
C GLY A 153 -24.38 -2.30 46.83
N GLY A 154 -25.05 -3.31 47.37
CA GLY A 154 -25.79 -3.24 48.63
C GLY A 154 -24.87 -3.12 49.84
N MET A 155 -25.26 -2.24 50.76
CA MET A 155 -24.71 -2.02 52.09
C MET A 155 -25.38 -3.00 53.07
N LEU A 156 -24.58 -3.77 53.81
CA LEU A 156 -25.05 -4.56 54.96
C LEU A 156 -24.99 -3.67 56.20
N ILE A 157 -26.15 -3.40 56.79
CA ILE A 157 -26.29 -2.79 58.12
C ILE A 157 -26.13 -3.92 59.15
N ALA A 158 -25.17 -3.76 60.07
CA ALA A 158 -25.13 -4.48 61.32
C ALA A 158 -25.39 -3.47 62.45
N GLU A 159 -26.62 -3.47 62.96
CA GLU A 159 -26.94 -2.93 64.28
C GLU A 159 -27.26 -4.09 65.21
N ALA A 160 -26.58 -4.13 66.36
CA ALA A 160 -27.18 -4.28 67.68
C ALA A 160 -26.11 -4.71 68.69
N GLY A 161 -26.06 -4.01 69.82
CA GLY A 161 -25.34 -4.46 71.00
C GLY A 161 -24.98 -3.32 71.92
N SER A 162 -25.93 -2.89 72.76
CA SER A 162 -25.83 -3.09 74.21
C SER A 162 -24.77 -2.21 74.86
N GLY A 163 -25.14 -1.08 75.43
CA GLY A 163 -25.79 -1.10 76.74
C GLY A 163 -24.74 -0.83 77.82
N GLY A 164 -24.27 0.41 77.87
CA GLY A 164 -23.37 0.90 78.91
C GLY A 164 -23.92 2.21 79.46
N THR A 165 -24.34 2.20 80.72
CA THR A 165 -24.72 3.38 81.50
C THR A 165 -23.57 4.39 81.52
N THR A 166 -23.69 5.46 80.72
CA THR A 166 -22.84 6.63 80.80
C THR A 166 -23.63 7.80 81.38
N ALA A 167 -23.00 8.52 82.30
CA ALA A 167 -23.50 9.80 82.79
C ALA A 167 -23.74 10.71 81.58
N GLY A 168 -24.98 11.16 81.38
CA GLY A 168 -25.39 11.89 80.19
C GLY A 168 -24.63 13.21 80.04
N VAL A 169 -23.65 13.23 79.14
CA VAL A 169 -23.11 14.44 78.53
C VAL A 169 -24.02 14.74 77.35
N GLY A 170 -24.75 15.86 77.41
CA GLY A 170 -25.68 16.29 76.38
C GLY A 170 -25.63 17.80 76.20
N MET A 171 -26.01 18.28 75.02
CA MET A 171 -26.16 19.72 74.75
C MET A 171 -27.25 20.35 75.63
N ASP A 172 -28.23 19.54 76.04
CA ASP A 172 -29.36 19.88 76.88
C ASP A 172 -29.33 19.07 78.19
N PRO A 173 -29.96 19.55 79.28
CA PRO A 173 -30.05 18.79 80.51
C PRO A 173 -30.81 17.47 80.30
N PRO A 174 -30.40 16.38 80.98
CA PRO A 174 -30.87 15.04 80.67
C PRO A 174 -32.36 14.79 80.98
N TYR A 175 -32.98 15.62 81.82
CA TYR A 175 -34.40 15.58 82.15
C TYR A 175 -34.87 16.92 82.75
N ALA A 176 -36.18 17.16 82.81
CA ALA A 176 -36.75 18.36 83.42
C ALA A 176 -36.36 18.48 84.90
N ALA A 177 -35.98 19.68 85.35
CA ALA A 177 -35.58 19.88 86.74
C ALA A 177 -36.75 19.60 87.69
N SER A 178 -36.47 18.95 88.82
CA SER A 178 -37.46 18.70 89.86
C SER A 178 -37.94 20.01 90.50
N ALA A 179 -39.14 20.01 91.09
CA ALA A 179 -39.72 21.20 91.69
C ALA A 179 -38.78 21.82 92.75
N GLY A 180 -38.41 23.09 92.57
CA GLY A 180 -37.45 23.81 93.41
C GLY A 180 -35.98 23.60 93.05
N MET A 181 -35.67 22.97 91.92
CA MET A 181 -34.31 22.82 91.39
C MET A 181 -34.21 23.44 89.99
N LYS A 182 -33.02 23.92 89.61
CA LYS A 182 -32.67 24.28 88.24
C LYS A 182 -31.35 23.64 87.81
N TRP A 183 -31.25 23.33 86.52
CA TRP A 183 -30.01 22.87 85.93
C TRP A 183 -29.07 24.03 85.63
N VAL A 184 -27.83 23.94 86.11
CA VAL A 184 -26.74 24.84 85.77
C VAL A 184 -25.79 24.14 84.82
N LYS A 185 -25.56 24.80 83.69
CA LYS A 185 -24.64 24.39 82.63
C LYS A 185 -23.20 24.53 83.12
N GLY A 186 -22.49 23.42 83.20
CA GLY A 186 -21.09 23.33 83.59
C GLY A 186 -20.12 23.42 82.42
N ALA A 187 -18.91 22.91 82.61
CA ALA A 187 -17.85 22.96 81.60
C ALA A 187 -18.22 22.18 80.32
N ALA A 188 -17.77 22.70 79.18
CA ALA A 188 -17.87 22.06 77.88
C ALA A 188 -17.01 20.79 77.84
N VAL A 189 -17.60 19.71 77.32
CA VAL A 189 -16.91 18.44 77.09
C VAL A 189 -16.71 18.29 75.59
N TYR A 190 -15.44 18.21 75.19
CA TYR A 190 -15.05 17.96 73.80
C TYR A 190 -14.58 16.52 73.66
N GLU A 191 -14.93 15.87 72.56
CA GLU A 191 -14.32 14.62 72.14
C GLU A 191 -13.41 14.90 70.96
N THR A 192 -12.20 14.33 71.01
CA THR A 192 -11.27 14.38 69.88
C THR A 192 -11.65 13.26 68.93
N HIS A 193 -12.20 13.62 67.78
CA HIS A 193 -12.41 12.68 66.69
C HIS A 193 -11.16 12.68 65.81
N THR A 194 -10.56 11.51 65.66
CA THR A 194 -9.49 11.31 64.68
C THR A 194 -10.10 10.75 63.41
N ARG A 195 -9.86 11.41 62.29
CA ARG A 195 -10.17 10.85 60.97
C ARG A 195 -8.92 10.83 60.11
N THR A 196 -8.72 9.73 59.41
CA THR A 196 -7.65 9.59 58.43
C THR A 196 -8.14 10.10 57.09
N GLU A 197 -7.51 11.15 56.57
CA GLU A 197 -7.73 11.63 55.22
C GLU A 197 -6.58 11.16 54.33
N ILE A 198 -6.90 10.48 53.22
CA ILE A 198 -5.90 10.04 52.26
C ILE A 198 -5.70 11.15 51.23
N VAL A 199 -4.55 11.81 51.27
CA VAL A 199 -4.15 12.84 50.30
C VAL A 199 -3.28 12.18 49.24
N TYR A 200 -3.55 12.42 47.95
CA TYR A 200 -2.77 11.83 46.86
C TYR A 200 -1.76 12.83 46.33
N HIS A 201 -0.49 12.43 46.27
CA HIS A 201 0.57 13.18 45.62
C HIS A 201 0.92 12.58 44.26
N GLU A 202 0.97 13.42 43.22
CA GLU A 202 1.34 13.00 41.87
C GLU A 202 2.86 13.06 41.70
N VAL A 203 3.48 11.89 41.55
CA VAL A 203 4.92 11.75 41.34
C VAL A 203 5.17 11.32 39.89
N PRO A 204 6.06 12.01 39.14
CA PRO A 204 6.33 11.65 37.75
C PRO A 204 6.96 10.27 37.65
N LYS A 205 6.24 9.35 37.01
CA LYS A 205 6.70 7.98 36.75
C LYS A 205 7.66 8.01 35.56
N LYS A 206 8.92 7.63 35.80
CA LYS A 206 9.94 7.54 34.76
C LYS A 206 10.16 6.08 34.38
N GLU A 207 10.16 5.79 33.09
CA GLU A 207 10.53 4.47 32.56
C GLU A 207 11.67 4.63 31.57
N LEU A 208 12.53 3.62 31.50
CA LEU A 208 13.60 3.56 30.53
C LEU A 208 12.99 3.22 29.16
N ARG A 209 13.01 4.16 28.22
CA ARG A 209 12.49 3.93 26.86
C ARG A 209 13.58 4.20 25.83
N LYS A 210 13.55 3.45 24.73
CA LYS A 210 14.40 3.71 23.56
C LYS A 210 13.85 4.93 22.82
N VAL A 211 14.51 6.06 22.99
CA VAL A 211 14.15 7.33 22.35
C VAL A 211 15.04 7.55 21.15
N LYS A 212 14.45 8.00 20.04
CA LYS A 212 15.21 8.40 18.86
C LYS A 212 16.01 9.67 19.19
N VAL A 213 17.33 9.55 19.23
CA VAL A 213 18.23 10.65 19.57
C VAL A 213 18.83 11.35 18.36
N GLY A 214 18.74 10.72 17.20
CA GLY A 214 19.25 11.30 15.96
C GLY A 214 19.18 10.34 14.79
N THR A 215 19.91 10.68 13.74
CA THR A 215 20.02 9.87 12.53
C THR A 215 21.45 9.85 12.02
N ILE A 216 21.95 8.66 11.68
CA ILE A 216 23.23 8.49 11.00
C ILE A 216 22.97 8.28 9.51
N LYS A 217 23.69 9.03 8.66
CA LYS A 217 23.68 8.84 7.20
C LYS A 217 24.78 7.85 6.83
N GLN A 218 24.40 6.67 6.34
CA GLN A 218 25.34 5.66 5.86
C GLN A 218 25.26 5.58 4.34
N LYS A 219 26.39 5.74 3.65
CA LYS A 219 26.47 5.45 2.21
C LYS A 219 26.72 3.96 2.02
N ILE A 220 25.78 3.27 1.38
CA ILE A 220 25.86 1.84 1.10
C ILE A 220 26.07 1.69 -0.41
N PRO A 221 27.16 1.05 -0.86
CA PRO A 221 27.33 0.74 -2.27
C PRO A 221 26.28 -0.28 -2.68
N TYR A 222 25.67 -0.09 -3.84
CA TYR A 222 24.87 -1.11 -4.49
C TYR A 222 25.27 -1.20 -5.96
N THR A 223 25.35 -2.42 -6.46
CA THR A 223 25.73 -2.70 -7.84
C THR A 223 24.46 -2.91 -8.65
N LYS A 224 24.28 -2.14 -9.73
CA LYS A 224 23.24 -2.36 -10.73
C LYS A 224 23.87 -2.88 -12.02
N ARG A 225 23.19 -3.82 -12.67
CA ARG A 225 23.53 -4.26 -14.02
C ARG A 225 22.69 -3.44 -15.00
N ILE A 226 23.36 -2.63 -15.81
CA ILE A 226 22.72 -1.85 -16.86
C ILE A 226 23.09 -2.43 -18.22
N LEU A 227 22.15 -2.42 -19.16
CA LEU A 227 22.39 -2.78 -20.55
C LEU A 227 22.91 -1.54 -21.28
N VAL A 228 24.16 -1.59 -21.73
CA VAL A 228 24.82 -0.51 -22.46
C VAL A 228 25.06 -0.98 -23.89
N ASP A 229 24.66 -0.17 -24.86
CA ASP A 229 24.98 -0.42 -26.26
C ASP A 229 26.41 0.06 -26.56
N LYS A 230 27.34 -0.89 -26.70
CA LYS A 230 28.72 -0.64 -27.15
C LYS A 230 28.86 -0.82 -28.65
N GLY A 231 27.79 -0.55 -29.38
CA GLY A 231 27.78 -0.56 -30.83
C GLY A 231 28.80 0.39 -31.44
N HIS A 232 28.90 0.34 -32.76
CA HIS A 232 29.77 1.23 -33.51
C HIS A 232 29.15 1.55 -34.88
N TRP A 233 29.56 2.69 -35.45
CA TRP A 233 29.12 3.09 -36.77
C TRP A 233 29.87 2.30 -37.84
N VAL A 234 29.13 1.50 -38.61
CA VAL A 234 29.63 0.78 -39.77
C VAL A 234 29.26 1.54 -41.04
N THR A 235 30.22 1.68 -41.95
CA THR A 235 29.99 2.36 -43.24
C THR A 235 29.54 1.34 -44.26
N ASP A 236 28.34 1.57 -44.82
CA ASP A 236 27.82 0.74 -45.89
C ASP A 236 28.46 1.13 -47.22
N TYR A 237 28.69 0.14 -48.06
CA TYR A 237 29.22 0.35 -49.40
C TYR A 237 28.24 -0.18 -50.43
N LYS A 238 27.83 0.69 -51.36
CA LYS A 238 27.15 0.27 -52.59
C LYS A 238 28.13 0.17 -53.74
N SER A 239 27.82 -0.70 -54.69
CA SER A 239 28.59 -0.78 -55.93
C SER A 239 27.98 0.17 -56.96
N GLU A 240 28.74 1.17 -57.38
CA GLU A 240 28.33 2.06 -58.47
C GLU A 240 29.09 1.72 -59.75
N ARG A 241 28.35 1.69 -60.86
CA ARG A 241 28.94 1.52 -62.20
C ARG A 241 29.47 2.85 -62.69
N TYR A 242 30.72 2.85 -63.15
CA TYR A 242 31.34 4.01 -63.76
C TYR A 242 31.96 3.65 -65.11
N ILE A 243 32.15 4.63 -65.98
CA ILE A 243 32.80 4.43 -67.27
C ILE A 243 34.31 4.36 -67.00
N LYS A 244 34.87 3.15 -67.11
CA LYS A 244 36.32 2.89 -66.94
C LYS A 244 37.12 3.29 -68.18
N GLY A 245 36.47 3.31 -69.34
CA GLY A 245 37.10 3.68 -70.60
C GLY A 245 36.16 3.43 -71.77
N TYR A 246 36.71 3.40 -72.97
CA TYR A 246 35.95 3.14 -74.19
C TYR A 246 36.70 2.15 -75.06
N ARG A 247 35.97 1.27 -75.75
CA ARG A 247 36.52 0.45 -76.83
C ARG A 247 35.83 0.76 -78.15
N ASN A 248 36.60 0.65 -79.22
CA ASN A 248 36.06 0.75 -80.57
C ASN A 248 35.49 -0.61 -80.97
N LYS A 249 34.18 -0.68 -81.16
CA LYS A 249 33.51 -1.85 -81.75
C LYS A 249 33.25 -1.56 -83.21
N ARG A 250 33.75 -2.42 -84.11
CA ARG A 250 33.40 -2.36 -85.53
C ARG A 250 31.95 -2.80 -85.68
N ILE A 251 31.11 -1.89 -86.15
CA ILE A 251 29.72 -2.19 -86.51
C ILE A 251 29.57 -2.03 -88.02
N LEU A 252 28.72 -2.87 -88.61
CA LEU A 252 28.36 -2.76 -90.01
C LEU A 252 27.56 -1.46 -90.18
N ASP A 253 28.13 -0.52 -90.94
CA ASP A 253 27.50 0.78 -91.22
C ASP A 253 26.61 0.71 -92.46
N GLY A 254 26.93 -0.21 -93.38
CA GLY A 254 26.14 -0.47 -94.56
C GLY A 254 26.93 -1.23 -95.62
N TYR A 255 26.46 -1.17 -96.86
CA TYR A 255 27.12 -1.80 -98.00
C TYR A 255 27.41 -0.75 -99.08
N ARG A 256 28.68 -0.63 -99.48
CA ARG A 256 29.07 0.17 -100.65
C ARG A 256 29.07 -0.69 -101.89
N THR A 257 28.39 -0.25 -102.91
CA THR A 257 28.40 -0.91 -104.22
C THR A 257 29.69 -0.53 -104.95
N LYS A 258 30.51 -1.51 -105.29
CA LYS A 258 31.72 -1.32 -106.12
C LYS A 258 31.50 -1.95 -107.48
N ARG A 259 31.84 -1.20 -108.54
CA ARG A 259 31.92 -1.74 -109.90
C ARG A 259 33.18 -2.59 -110.02
N TYR A 260 33.05 -3.76 -110.62
CA TYR A 260 34.18 -4.62 -110.97
C TYR A 260 34.00 -5.11 -112.40
N VAL A 261 35.09 -5.44 -113.09
CA VAL A 261 35.01 -6.03 -114.43
C VAL A 261 34.52 -7.47 -114.26
N LYS A 262 33.31 -7.77 -114.73
CA LYS A 262 32.71 -9.10 -114.64
C LYS A 262 33.31 -10.04 -115.70
N TYR A 263 33.44 -9.53 -116.92
CA TYR A 263 34.13 -10.19 -118.03
C TYR A 263 34.40 -9.18 -119.15
N TYR A 264 35.16 -9.57 -120.17
CA TYR A 264 35.38 -8.77 -121.36
C TYR A 264 34.52 -9.30 -122.51
N ARG A 265 33.72 -8.43 -123.13
CA ARG A 265 33.02 -8.75 -124.37
C ARG A 265 33.95 -8.43 -125.53
N THR A 266 34.34 -9.44 -126.28
CA THR A 266 35.06 -9.28 -127.55
C THR A 266 34.04 -9.12 -128.67
N ARG A 267 34.18 -8.07 -129.48
CA ARG A 267 33.46 -7.94 -130.75
C ARG A 267 34.45 -7.68 -131.87
N LEU A 268 34.21 -8.29 -133.02
CA LEU A 268 34.86 -7.89 -134.27
C LEU A 268 34.29 -6.53 -134.66
N VAL A 269 35.16 -5.54 -134.79
CA VAL A 269 34.78 -4.19 -135.25
C VAL A 269 35.52 -3.95 -136.55
N ARG A 270 34.79 -3.51 -137.57
CA ARG A 270 35.37 -3.15 -138.87
C ARG A 270 36.05 -1.78 -138.73
N THR A 271 37.35 -1.74 -139.00
CA THR A 271 38.14 -0.51 -139.12
C THR A 271 38.50 -0.30 -140.60
N ARG A 272 39.11 0.85 -140.90
CA ARG A 272 39.56 1.19 -142.26
C ARG A 272 40.53 0.16 -142.87
N TRP A 273 41.20 -0.64 -142.04
CA TRP A 273 42.25 -1.58 -142.44
C TRP A 273 41.88 -3.06 -142.23
N GLY A 274 40.60 -3.38 -141.97
CA GLY A 274 40.12 -4.75 -141.78
C GLY A 274 39.24 -4.94 -140.56
N TYR A 275 39.16 -6.16 -140.03
CA TYR A 275 38.44 -6.44 -138.78
C TYR A 275 39.41 -6.61 -137.62
N THR A 276 39.17 -5.88 -136.51
CA THR A 276 39.96 -6.02 -135.28
C THR A 276 39.06 -6.40 -134.10
N ARG A 277 39.59 -7.19 -133.16
CA ARG A 277 38.88 -7.63 -131.95
C ARG A 277 39.01 -6.55 -130.88
N ARG A 278 37.93 -5.80 -130.64
CA ARG A 278 37.87 -4.86 -129.52
C ARG A 278 37.34 -5.56 -128.27
N ARG A 279 38.08 -5.47 -127.17
CA ARG A 279 37.62 -5.92 -125.83
C ARG A 279 36.98 -4.75 -125.11
N THR A 280 35.68 -4.87 -124.81
CA THR A 280 34.98 -3.90 -123.96
C THR A 280 34.73 -4.53 -122.59
N PRO A 281 35.19 -3.92 -121.49
CA PRO A 281 34.91 -4.45 -120.16
C PRO A 281 33.41 -4.33 -119.86
N VAL A 282 32.79 -5.44 -119.49
CA VAL A 282 31.42 -5.46 -118.95
C VAL A 282 31.52 -5.42 -117.44
N TYR A 283 30.94 -4.39 -116.83
CA TYR A 283 31.01 -4.19 -115.39
C TYR A 283 29.83 -4.85 -114.68
N GLY A 284 30.13 -5.56 -113.60
CA GLY A 284 29.15 -5.97 -112.59
C GLY A 284 29.24 -5.07 -111.36
N THR A 285 28.26 -5.17 -110.48
CA THR A 285 28.27 -4.53 -109.17
C THR A 285 28.38 -5.59 -108.09
N LYS A 286 29.23 -5.35 -107.08
CA LYS A 286 29.26 -6.15 -105.86
C LYS A 286 29.08 -5.27 -104.64
N ARG A 287 28.32 -5.74 -103.65
CA ARG A 287 28.12 -5.05 -102.37
C ARG A 287 29.25 -5.44 -101.42
N THR A 288 30.06 -4.47 -101.03
CA THR A 288 31.12 -4.66 -100.03
C THR A 288 30.69 -4.03 -98.70
N PRO A 289 30.76 -4.76 -97.57
CA PRO A 289 30.40 -4.20 -96.27
C PRO A 289 31.35 -3.06 -95.90
N VAL A 290 30.76 -1.97 -95.43
CA VAL A 290 31.49 -0.83 -94.86
C VAL A 290 31.26 -0.86 -93.36
N TYR A 291 32.35 -0.80 -92.60
CA TYR A 291 32.31 -0.80 -91.16
C TYR A 291 32.69 0.58 -90.65
N ARG A 292 32.01 1.04 -89.60
CA ARG A 292 32.46 2.19 -88.80
C ARG A 292 32.86 1.73 -87.40
N ASN A 293 33.73 2.49 -86.78
CA ASN A 293 34.12 2.27 -85.39
C ASN A 293 33.14 3.02 -84.49
N LEU A 294 32.30 2.30 -83.75
CA LEU A 294 31.48 2.87 -82.70
C LEU A 294 32.25 2.82 -81.38
N ARG A 295 32.39 3.97 -80.74
CA ARG A 295 33.03 4.08 -79.42
C ARG A 295 32.02 3.66 -78.36
N VAL A 296 32.20 2.48 -77.77
CA VAL A 296 31.30 1.90 -76.77
C VAL A 296 31.94 2.01 -75.37
N PRO A 297 31.23 2.51 -74.35
CA PRO A 297 31.78 2.61 -73.00
C PRO A 297 32.04 1.22 -72.40
N ILE A 298 33.15 1.10 -71.69
CA ILE A 298 33.48 -0.03 -70.82
C ILE A 298 33.13 0.39 -69.40
N TYR A 299 32.27 -0.39 -68.75
CA TYR A 299 31.87 -0.11 -67.37
C TYR A 299 32.75 -0.90 -66.39
N GLY A 300 33.23 -0.21 -65.36
CA GLY A 300 33.78 -0.82 -64.15
C GLY A 300 32.82 -0.63 -62.98
N THR A 301 33.09 -1.31 -61.87
CA THR A 301 32.38 -1.13 -60.60
C THR A 301 33.34 -0.59 -59.56
N ARG A 302 32.92 0.42 -58.80
CA ARG A 302 33.64 0.89 -57.62
C ARG A 302 32.71 0.85 -56.41
N LYS A 303 33.27 0.58 -55.23
CA LYS A 303 32.54 0.72 -53.97
C LYS A 303 32.50 2.18 -53.57
N VAL A 304 31.31 2.70 -53.32
CA VAL A 304 31.07 4.07 -52.85
C VAL A 304 30.27 3.98 -51.56
N SER A 305 30.59 4.82 -50.59
CA SER A 305 29.88 4.86 -49.30
C SER A 305 28.40 5.15 -49.55
N ASN A 306 27.50 4.30 -49.05
CA ASN A 306 26.05 4.43 -49.17
C ASN A 306 25.39 5.00 -47.91
N GLY A 307 26.20 5.39 -46.93
CA GLY A 307 25.73 5.82 -45.61
C GLY A 307 26.50 5.13 -44.50
N ARG A 308 26.07 5.39 -43.27
CA ARG A 308 26.53 4.67 -42.09
C ARG A 308 25.30 4.19 -41.33
N HIS A 309 25.35 2.99 -40.79
CA HIS A 309 24.38 2.52 -39.83
C HIS A 309 25.08 2.17 -38.51
N TRP A 310 24.33 2.23 -37.43
CA TRP A 310 24.80 1.83 -36.11
C TRP A 310 24.56 0.34 -35.96
N GLU A 311 25.63 -0.44 -35.79
CA GLU A 311 25.52 -1.84 -35.40
C GLU A 311 25.51 -1.92 -33.88
N SER A 312 24.35 -2.20 -33.31
CA SER A 312 24.18 -2.29 -31.85
C SER A 312 24.86 -3.54 -31.29
N LYS A 313 25.59 -3.37 -30.18
CA LYS A 313 26.20 -4.44 -29.42
C LYS A 313 25.90 -4.25 -27.93
N TRP A 314 24.76 -4.78 -27.51
CA TRP A 314 24.28 -4.69 -26.13
C TRP A 314 25.09 -5.60 -25.21
N GLU A 315 25.79 -4.99 -24.25
CA GLU A 315 26.53 -5.69 -23.20
C GLU A 315 26.03 -5.23 -21.81
N HIS A 316 26.09 -6.12 -20.82
CA HIS A 316 25.77 -5.74 -19.45
C HIS A 316 27.01 -5.15 -18.79
N GLU A 317 26.91 -3.93 -18.29
CA GLU A 317 27.93 -3.32 -17.45
C GLU A 317 27.44 -3.22 -16.01
N GLU A 318 28.34 -3.51 -15.08
CA GLU A 318 28.10 -3.34 -13.65
C GLU A 318 28.52 -1.94 -13.24
N TYR A 319 27.56 -1.16 -12.75
CA TYR A 319 27.78 0.17 -12.23
C TYR A 319 27.50 0.19 -10.72
N THR A 320 28.48 0.63 -9.94
CA THR A 320 28.36 0.75 -8.49
C THR A 320 27.95 2.18 -8.15
N GLU A 321 26.73 2.33 -7.65
CA GLU A 321 26.23 3.59 -7.10
C GLU A 321 26.21 3.52 -5.58
N TYR A 322 26.18 4.69 -4.93
CA TYR A 322 26.06 4.77 -3.48
C TYR A 322 24.67 5.29 -3.11
N LYS A 323 23.86 4.46 -2.43
CA LYS A 323 22.62 4.92 -1.81
C LYS A 323 22.95 5.47 -0.43
N THR A 324 22.50 6.69 -0.14
CA THR A 324 22.54 7.19 1.24
C THR A 324 21.31 6.68 1.97
N VAL A 325 21.52 5.83 2.98
CA VAL A 325 20.47 5.34 3.86
C VAL A 325 20.59 6.09 5.19
N VAL A 326 19.47 6.65 5.63
CA VAL A 326 19.37 7.34 6.92
C VAL A 326 18.87 6.34 7.95
N LYS A 327 19.72 5.95 8.89
CA LYS A 327 19.35 5.07 10.01
C LYS A 327 19.06 5.90 11.24
N SER A 328 17.93 5.66 11.89
CA SER A 328 17.61 6.31 13.18
C SER A 328 18.46 5.66 14.27
N VAL A 329 19.07 6.48 15.12
CA VAL A 329 19.80 6.03 16.31
C VAL A 329 18.89 6.17 17.51
N TYR A 330 18.79 5.10 18.28
CA TYR A 330 18.00 5.05 19.50
C TYR A 330 18.94 4.88 20.69
N GLU A 331 18.75 5.69 21.71
CA GLU A 331 19.41 5.54 23.01
C GLU A 331 18.34 5.30 24.07
N GLU A 332 18.71 4.55 25.10
CA GLU A 332 17.86 4.36 26.27
C GLU A 332 17.93 5.60 27.16
N ARG A 333 16.80 6.26 27.36
CA ARG A 333 16.68 7.43 28.24
C ARG A 333 15.50 7.25 29.17
N TRP A 334 15.62 7.80 30.37
CA TRP A 334 14.51 7.92 31.31
C TRP A 334 13.51 8.95 30.76
N VAL A 335 12.33 8.48 30.37
CA VAL A 335 11.25 9.32 29.89
C VAL A 335 10.13 9.30 30.93
N THR A 336 9.59 10.47 31.25
CA THR A 336 8.38 10.57 32.08
C THR A 336 7.21 10.08 31.25
N VAL A 337 6.61 8.96 31.67
CA VAL A 337 5.53 8.30 30.94
C VAL A 337 4.16 8.68 31.47
N GLY A 338 4.12 9.23 32.69
CA GLY A 338 2.91 9.68 33.35
C GLY A 338 3.20 10.10 34.78
N PHE A 339 2.15 10.17 35.59
CA PHE A 339 2.23 10.45 37.01
C PHE A 339 1.61 9.29 37.77
N GLU A 340 2.29 8.84 38.82
CA GLU A 340 1.80 7.86 39.76
C GLU A 340 1.29 8.60 41.00
N ARG A 341 0.08 8.25 41.45
CA ARG A 341 -0.53 8.84 42.63
C ARG A 341 -0.15 8.01 43.85
N ILE A 342 0.66 8.58 44.71
CA ILE A 342 1.05 7.96 45.97
C ILE A 342 0.09 8.46 47.06
N PRO A 343 -0.66 7.57 47.74
CA PRO A 343 -1.49 7.96 48.86
C PRO A 343 -0.61 8.26 50.09
N GLU A 344 -0.86 9.39 50.73
CA GLU A 344 -0.29 9.75 52.02
C GLU A 344 -1.44 9.89 53.03
N GLU A 345 -1.36 9.12 54.11
CA GLU A 345 -2.35 9.17 55.19
C GLU A 345 -2.06 10.35 56.10
N LYS A 346 -2.99 11.30 56.15
CA LYS A 346 -2.93 12.43 57.08
C LYS A 346 -3.99 12.23 58.16
N ILE A 347 -3.54 12.09 59.40
CA ILE A 347 -4.43 12.05 60.55
C ILE A 347 -4.81 13.50 60.90
N ILE A 348 -6.10 13.79 60.86
CA ILE A 348 -6.64 15.07 61.30
C ILE A 348 -7.37 14.82 62.62
N GLU A 349 -6.95 15.54 63.64
CA GLU A 349 -7.63 15.57 64.93
C GLU A 349 -8.57 16.78 64.95
N GLU A 350 -9.86 16.52 65.10
CA GLU A 350 -10.88 17.56 65.23
C GLU A 350 -11.52 17.44 66.61
N GLN A 351 -11.55 18.55 67.36
CA GLN A 351 -12.25 18.60 68.63
C GLN A 351 -13.70 19.00 68.39
N VAL A 352 -14.62 18.06 68.62
CA VAL A 352 -16.05 18.28 68.48
C VAL A 352 -16.64 18.48 69.87
N LEU A 353 -17.43 19.53 70.06
CA LEU A 353 -18.16 19.76 71.30
C LEU A 353 -19.29 18.73 71.40
N VAL A 354 -19.22 17.84 72.39
CA VAL A 354 -20.18 16.75 72.57
C VAL A 354 -21.29 17.12 73.55
N GLY A 355 -21.00 18.04 74.48
CA GLY A 355 -22.02 18.61 75.35
C GLY A 355 -21.42 19.34 76.53
N TYR A 356 -22.21 19.44 77.59
CA TYR A 356 -21.80 20.09 78.83
C TYR A 356 -22.08 19.18 80.01
N HIS A 357 -21.30 19.32 81.06
CA HIS A 357 -21.69 18.73 82.34
C HIS A 357 -22.87 19.51 82.92
N TRP A 358 -23.92 18.82 83.32
CA TRP A 358 -25.09 19.44 83.93
C TRP A 358 -25.11 19.15 85.43
N SER A 359 -25.36 20.17 86.24
CA SER A 359 -25.49 20.05 87.70
C SER A 359 -26.79 20.67 88.17
N SER A 360 -27.53 19.97 89.03
CA SER A 360 -28.80 20.45 89.57
C SER A 360 -28.55 21.22 90.86
N VAL A 361 -29.03 22.45 90.96
CA VAL A 361 -28.91 23.30 92.15
C VAL A 361 -30.29 23.81 92.58
N PRO A 362 -30.50 24.12 93.87
CA PRO A 362 -31.76 24.69 94.33
C PRO A 362 -32.10 26.00 93.60
N ASP A 363 -33.35 26.15 93.19
CA ASP A 363 -33.85 27.40 92.61
C ASP A 363 -34.20 28.35 93.77
N ALA A 364 -33.27 29.26 94.03
CA ALA A 364 -33.33 30.21 95.16
C ALA A 364 -34.43 31.26 95.02
#